data_AF-X5PUJ5-F1
#
_entry.id   AF-X5PUJ5-F1
#
_cell.length_a   1.000
_cell.length_b   1.000
_cell.length_c   1.000
_cell.angle_alpha   90.00
_cell.angle_beta   90.00
_cell.angle_gamma   90.00
#
_symmetry.space_group_name_H-M   'P 1'
#
loop_
_entity.id
_entity.type
_entity.pdbx_description
1 polymer ?
#
loop_
_entity_poly.entity_id
_entity_poly.type
_entity_poly.pdbx_seq_one_letter_code
_entity_poly.pdbx_strand_id
1 'polypeptide(L)' 'MDHIVRLDSRQEAALQAIADRFIAQHKGDAVKALKEMIVLNGHLQDRLDELSAPRRANIRRNDNGHYSPGR' A
#
# COMPACT_ATOMS: atom_id res chain seq x y z
N MET A 1 9.55 -1.95 -3.65
CA MET A 1 9.73 -1.48 -2.24
C MET A 1 10.50 -0.16 -2.35
N ASP A 2 9.88 0.87 -2.94
CA ASP A 2 10.62 1.98 -3.57
C ASP A 2 10.40 3.34 -2.89
N HIS A 3 9.72 3.35 -1.74
CA HIS A 3 9.35 4.57 -1.04
C HIS A 3 9.61 4.43 0.46
N ILE A 4 10.89 4.29 0.84
CA ILE A 4 11.28 4.46 2.25
C ILE A 4 11.20 5.97 2.54
N VAL A 5 10.16 6.38 3.26
CA VAL A 5 9.98 7.77 3.69
C VAL A 5 11.03 8.08 4.75
N ARG A 6 11.88 9.08 4.50
CA ARG A 6 12.79 9.62 5.52
C ARG A 6 12.04 10.72 6.29
N LEU A 7 12.03 10.60 7.60
CA LEU A 7 11.41 11.57 8.50
C LEU A 7 12.49 12.51 9.04
N ASP A 8 12.16 13.80 9.22
CA ASP A 8 12.97 14.70 10.04
C ASP A 8 12.65 14.49 11.53
N SER A 9 13.49 15.02 12.42
CA SER A 9 13.37 14.78 13.86
C SER A 9 12.03 15.20 14.47
N ARG A 10 11.34 16.20 13.88
CA ARG A 10 10.00 16.60 14.34
C ARG A 10 8.96 15.58 13.90
N GLN A 11 9.07 15.07 12.68
CA GLN A 11 8.21 14.00 12.18
C GLN A 11 8.43 12.69 12.94
N GLU A 12 9.68 12.36 13.28
CA GLU A 12 10.00 11.20 14.14
C GLU A 12 9.37 11.33 15.53
N ALA A 13 9.50 12.50 16.18
CA ALA A 13 8.89 12.74 17.49
C ALA A 13 7.35 12.63 17.45
N ALA A 14 6.73 13.15 16.38
CA ALA A 14 5.29 13.02 16.18
C ALA A 14 4.86 11.55 15.96
N LEU A 15 5.63 10.80 15.16
CA LEU A 15 5.38 9.37 14.95
C LEU A 15 5.54 8.58 16.24
N GLN A 16 6.55 8.89 17.05
CA GLN A 16 6.77 8.26 18.35
C GLN A 16 5.58 8.49 19.30
N ALA A 17 5.08 9.71 19.40
CA ALA A 17 3.93 10.02 20.26
C ALA A 17 2.66 9.26 19.83
N ILE A 18 2.47 9.06 18.52
CA ILE A 18 1.37 8.24 17.99
C ILE A 18 1.58 6.76 18.33
N ALA A 19 2.81 6.24 18.17
CA ALA A 19 3.16 4.87 18.50
C ALA A 19 2.94 4.57 19.98
N ASP A 20 3.36 5.47 20.88
CA ASP A 20 3.17 5.31 22.32
C ASP A 20 1.68 5.25 22.70
N ARG A 21 0.86 6.13 22.10
CA ARG A 21 -0.60 6.12 22.29
C ARG A 21 -1.25 4.86 21.74
N PHE A 22 -0.75 4.32 20.63
CA PHE A 22 -1.23 3.08 20.05
C PHE A 22 -0.91 1.90 20.97
N ILE A 23 0.33 1.78 21.43
CA ILE A 23 0.76 0.73 22.38
C ILE A 23 -0.04 0.81 23.69
N ALA A 24 -0.35 2.02 24.19
CA ALA A 24 -1.19 2.20 25.36
C ALA A 24 -2.60 1.60 25.20
N GLN A 25 -3.20 1.64 24.00
CA GLN A 25 -4.49 0.99 23.72
C GLN A 25 -4.41 -0.54 23.83
N HIS A 26 -3.23 -1.11 23.57
CA HIS A 26 -2.93 -2.52 23.77
C HIS A 26 -2.39 -2.84 25.17
N LYS A 27 -2.65 -1.99 26.16
CA LYS A 27 -2.22 -2.15 27.56
C LYS A 27 -0.70 -2.26 27.73
N GLY A 28 0.07 -1.65 26.84
CA GLY A 28 1.53 -1.71 26.87
C GLY A 28 2.13 -2.91 26.13
N ASP A 29 1.32 -3.82 25.57
CA ASP A 29 1.83 -4.94 24.80
C ASP A 29 2.20 -4.50 23.37
N ALA A 30 3.45 -4.03 23.23
CA ALA A 30 3.98 -3.57 21.96
C ALA A 30 4.03 -4.67 20.89
N VAL A 31 4.25 -5.93 21.28
CA VAL A 31 4.31 -7.05 20.32
C VAL A 31 2.92 -7.35 19.76
N LYS A 32 1.90 -7.33 20.61
CA LYS A 32 0.50 -7.49 20.18
C LYS A 32 0.08 -6.33 19.28
N ALA A 33 0.36 -5.10 19.68
CA ALA A 33 0.06 -3.90 18.89
C ALA A 33 0.70 -3.97 17.49
N LEU A 34 1.98 -4.34 17.42
CA LEU A 34 2.72 -4.50 16.17
C LEU A 34 2.12 -5.57 15.27
N LYS A 35 1.78 -6.75 15.82
CA LYS A 35 1.14 -7.84 15.06
C LYS A 35 -0.17 -7.39 14.42
N GLU A 36 -1.01 -6.69 15.18
CA GLU A 36 -2.30 -6.20 14.71
C GLU A 36 -2.14 -5.14 13.62
N MET A 37 -1.18 -4.21 13.77
CA MET A 37 -0.85 -3.22 12.76
C MET A 37 -0.34 -3.84 11.46
N ILE A 38 0.51 -4.88 11.54
CA ILE A 38 1.00 -5.60 10.36
C ILE A 38 -0.15 -6.26 9.60
N VAL A 39 -1.05 -6.95 10.31
CA VAL A 39 -2.23 -7.59 9.70
C VAL A 39 -3.15 -6.56 9.05
N LEU A 40 -3.43 -5.45 9.75
CA LEU A 40 -4.23 -4.35 9.21
C LEU A 40 -3.60 -3.75 7.95
N ASN A 41 -2.29 -3.50 7.97
CA ASN A 41 -1.58 -2.98 6.82
C ASN A 41 -1.61 -3.95 5.63
N GLY A 42 -1.53 -5.25 5.87
CA GLY A 42 -1.70 -6.27 4.84
C GLY A 42 -3.08 -6.18 4.18
N HIS A 43 -4.15 -6.17 4.97
CA HIS A 43 -5.52 -6.05 4.44
C HIS A 43 -5.77 -4.72 3.70
N LEU A 44 -5.17 -3.62 4.17
CA LEU A 44 -5.26 -2.35 3.48
C LEU A 44 -4.52 -2.37 2.15
N GLN A 45 -3.35 -3.04 2.08
CA GLN A 45 -2.62 -3.24 0.84
C GLN A 45 -3.42 -4.11 -0.12
N ASP A 46 -3.97 -5.24 0.33
CA ASP A 46 -4.83 -6.11 -0.48
C ASP A 46 -6.02 -5.32 -1.06
N ARG A 47 -6.68 -4.50 -0.23
CA ARG A 47 -7.79 -3.65 -0.68
C ARG A 47 -7.35 -2.54 -1.63
N LEU A 48 -6.19 -1.94 -1.41
CA LEU A 48 -5.62 -0.95 -2.34
C LEU A 48 -5.28 -1.60 -3.67
N ASP A 49 -4.76 -2.82 -3.68
CA ASP A 49 -4.46 -3.59 -4.88
C ASP A 49 -5.73 -4.00 -5.63
N GLU A 50 -6.81 -4.38 -4.93
CA GLU A 50 -8.13 -4.64 -5.50
C GLU A 50 -8.72 -3.40 -6.19
N LEU A 51 -8.60 -2.23 -5.55
CA LEU A 51 -9.09 -0.95 -6.07
C LEU A 51 -8.19 -0.38 -7.19
N SER A 52 -6.89 -0.67 -7.13
CA SER A 52 -5.87 -0.21 -8.08
C SER A 52 -5.66 -1.19 -9.23
N ALA A 53 -6.24 -2.40 -9.15
CA ALA A 53 -6.36 -3.33 -10.26
C ALA A 53 -7.00 -2.57 -11.43
N PRO A 54 -6.26 -2.30 -12.52
CA PRO A 54 -6.80 -1.48 -13.57
C PRO A 54 -7.99 -2.20 -14.20
N ARG A 55 -8.85 -1.40 -14.82
CA ARG A 55 -9.72 -1.75 -15.95
C ARG A 55 -8.92 -2.39 -17.11
N ARG A 56 -8.08 -3.40 -16.86
CA ARG A 56 -7.16 -4.11 -17.79
C ARG A 56 -7.90 -4.89 -18.87
N ALA A 57 -9.21 -4.71 -19.01
CA ALA A 57 -10.01 -5.24 -20.10
C ALA A 57 -10.11 -4.30 -21.32
N ASN A 58 -9.69 -3.03 -21.24
CA ASN A 58 -9.91 -2.07 -22.34
C ASN A 58 -8.64 -1.61 -23.11
N ILE A 59 -7.44 -2.12 -22.78
CA ILE A 59 -6.20 -1.81 -23.52
C ILE A 59 -5.56 -3.10 -24.08
N ARG A 60 -6.38 -4.03 -24.58
CA ARG A 60 -5.93 -5.18 -25.42
C ARG A 60 -6.94 -5.55 -26.51
N ARG A 61 -7.67 -4.57 -27.05
CA ARG A 61 -8.45 -4.73 -28.28
C ARG A 61 -8.42 -3.43 -29.09
N ASN A 62 -7.26 -3.06 -29.62
CA ASN A 62 -7.21 -2.19 -30.79
C ASN A 62 -5.91 -2.33 -31.60
N ASP A 63 -5.26 -3.50 -31.55
CA ASP A 63 -4.12 -3.84 -32.43
C ASP A 63 -4.58 -4.65 -33.64
N ASN A 64 -5.73 -4.30 -34.23
CA ASN A 64 -6.07 -4.76 -35.59
C ASN A 64 -5.41 -3.83 -36.60
N GLY A 65 -4.07 -3.85 -36.60
CA GLY A 65 -3.25 -3.30 -37.66
C GLY A 65 -3.50 -4.08 -38.94
N HIS A 66 -4.37 -3.54 -39.78
CA HIS A 66 -4.65 -4.03 -41.12
C HIS A 66 -3.36 -3.97 -41.96
N TYR A 67 -2.80 -5.12 -42.32
CA TYR A 67 -1.74 -5.22 -43.33
C TYR A 67 -2.15 -6.24 -44.39
N SER A 68 -2.57 -5.72 -45.56
CA SER A 68 -2.74 -6.50 -46.78
C SER A 68 -1.57 -6.17 -47.71
N PRO A 69 -0.67 -7.11 -48.05
CA PRO A 69 0.25 -6.91 -49.16
C PRO A 69 -0.47 -7.30 -50.46
N GLY A 70 -0.84 -6.28 -51.25
CA GLY A 70 -1.29 -6.47 -52.63
C GLY A 70 -0.11 -6.81 -53.54
N ARG A 71 -0.32 -7.79 -54.41
CA ARG A 71 0.60 -8.23 -55.48
C ARG A 71 0.83 -7.17 -56.55
#